data_AF-A0AAJ6P176-F1
#
_entry.id   AF-A0AAJ6P176-F1
#
_cell.length_a   1.000
_cell.length_b   1.000
_cell.length_c   1.000
_cell.angle_alpha   90.00
_cell.angle_beta   90.00
_cell.angle_gamma   90.00
#
_symmetry.space_group_name_H-M   'P 1'
#
loop_
_entity.id
_entity.type
_entity.pdbx_description
1 polymer ?
#
loop_
_entity_poly.entity_id
_entity_poly.type
_entity_poly.pdbx_seq_one_letter_code
_entity_poly.pdbx_strand_id
1 'polypeptide(L)'
;MVAVNNSAFSFRVPEKVKTQAFDVIAQYGLTPSQVMNMFLNEIAHTKTIPVSLDYHQPNARTLRSIQDIENGDFEMVDVRDDETLTDALLRQCKG
;
A
#
# COMPACT_ATOMS: atom_id res chain seq x y z
N MET A 1 -6.09 -36.12 0.47
CA MET A 1 -6.85 -35.01 1.09
C MET A 1 -5.86 -33.96 1.53
N VAL A 2 -5.90 -32.77 0.94
CA VAL A 2 -5.12 -31.63 1.43
C VAL A 2 -5.81 -31.15 2.70
N ALA A 3 -5.10 -31.13 3.83
CA ALA A 3 -5.60 -30.51 5.04
C ALA A 3 -5.80 -29.02 4.76
N VAL A 4 -7.06 -28.57 4.76
CA VAL A 4 -7.35 -27.13 4.73
C VAL A 4 -7.06 -26.61 6.13
N ASN A 5 -5.89 -26.00 6.30
CA ASN A 5 -5.53 -25.35 7.55
C ASN A 5 -6.26 -24.01 7.66
N ASN A 6 -7.49 -24.06 8.17
CA ASN A 6 -8.25 -22.85 8.50
C ASN A 6 -7.65 -22.17 9.74
N SER A 7 -7.36 -20.88 9.63
CA SER A 7 -6.95 -20.02 10.76
C SER A 7 -8.01 -18.95 11.02
N ALA A 8 -8.16 -18.56 12.29
CA ALA A 8 -9.08 -17.49 12.68
C ALA A 8 -8.37 -16.14 12.71
N PHE A 9 -9.01 -15.11 12.17
CA PHE A 9 -8.51 -13.74 12.14
C PHE A 9 -9.49 -12.83 12.88
N SER A 10 -8.98 -12.02 13.82
CA SER A 10 -9.77 -11.04 14.56
C SER A 10 -8.98 -9.74 14.68
N PHE A 11 -9.67 -8.61 14.55
CA PHE A 11 -9.07 -7.27 14.62
C PHE A 11 -10.10 -6.28 15.16
N ARG A 12 -9.62 -5.15 15.68
CA ARG A 12 -10.47 -4.08 16.21
C ARG A 12 -10.77 -3.06 15.12
N VAL A 13 -12.01 -2.57 15.09
CA VAL A 13 -12.50 -1.52 14.19
C VAL A 13 -13.36 -0.54 14.99
N PRO A 14 -13.29 0.77 14.73
CA PRO A 14 -14.23 1.72 15.31
C PRO A 14 -15.68 1.33 15.02
N GLU A 15 -16.55 1.38 16.02
CA GLU A 15 -17.93 0.88 15.93
C GLU A 15 -18.71 1.51 14.77
N LYS A 16 -18.60 2.82 14.58
CA LYS A 16 -19.25 3.54 13.48
C LYS A 16 -18.85 3.00 12.10
N VAL A 17 -17.55 2.74 11.90
CA VAL A 17 -17.03 2.20 10.63
C VAL A 17 -17.51 0.78 10.42
N LYS A 18 -17.51 -0.04 11.48
CA LYS A 18 -18.01 -1.41 11.44
C LYS A 18 -19.46 -1.46 10.98
N THR A 19 -20.34 -0.68 11.59
CA THR A 19 -21.77 -0.66 11.25
C THR A 19 -21.97 -0.23 9.80
N GLN A 20 -21.37 0.89 9.39
CA GLN A 20 -21.51 1.41 8.03
C GLN A 20 -21.00 0.43 6.97
N ALA A 21 -19.83 -0.18 7.20
CA ALA A 21 -19.29 -1.15 6.26
C ALA A 21 -20.17 -2.40 6.16
N PHE A 22 -20.70 -2.90 7.28
CA PHE A 22 -21.51 -4.11 7.30
C PHE A 22 -22.86 -3.90 6.61
N ASP A 23 -23.46 -2.72 6.76
CA ASP A 23 -24.70 -2.36 6.05
C ASP A 23 -24.50 -2.36 4.54
N VAL A 24 -23.38 -1.81 4.04
CA VAL A 24 -23.04 -1.84 2.61
C VAL A 24 -22.82 -3.27 2.14
N ILE A 25 -22.02 -4.05 2.87
CA ILE A 25 -21.76 -5.46 2.53
C ILE A 25 -23.07 -6.27 2.43
N ALA A 26 -24.01 -6.03 3.35
CA ALA A 26 -25.32 -6.68 3.34
C ALA A 26 -26.17 -6.27 2.13
N GLN A 27 -26.09 -5.02 1.66
CA GLN A 27 -26.78 -4.57 0.44
C GLN A 27 -26.31 -5.32 -0.82
N TYR A 28 -25.05 -5.76 -0.84
CA TYR A 28 -24.52 -6.63 -1.90
C TYR A 28 -24.86 -8.13 -1.70
N GLY A 29 -25.61 -8.49 -0.65
CA GLY A 29 -25.97 -9.88 -0.34
C GLY A 29 -24.79 -10.73 0.13
N LEU A 30 -23.71 -10.10 0.59
CA LEU A 30 -22.49 -10.76 1.05
C LEU A 30 -22.40 -10.74 2.57
N THR A 31 -21.59 -11.64 3.12
CA THR A 31 -21.19 -11.62 4.53
C THR A 31 -19.83 -10.95 4.68
N PRO A 32 -19.55 -10.30 5.83
CA PRO A 32 -18.23 -9.71 6.09
C PRO A 32 -17.08 -10.71 5.91
N SER A 33 -17.28 -11.97 6.32
CA SER A 33 -16.27 -13.02 6.16
C SER A 33 -15.96 -13.33 4.69
N GLN A 34 -16.97 -13.34 3.82
CA GLN A 34 -16.76 -13.53 2.38
C GLN A 34 -15.95 -12.37 1.80
N VAL A 35 -16.31 -11.13 2.12
CA VAL A 35 -15.60 -9.94 1.64
C VAL A 35 -14.15 -9.93 2.12
N MET A 36 -13.89 -10.27 3.39
CA MET A 36 -12.52 -10.35 3.91
C MET A 36 -11.70 -11.45 3.25
N ASN A 37 -12.30 -12.62 3.00
CA ASN A 37 -11.63 -13.68 2.26
C ASN A 37 -11.30 -13.25 0.82
N MET A 38 -12.22 -12.56 0.13
CA MET A 38 -11.99 -12.02 -1.21
C MET A 38 -10.86 -10.99 -1.20
N PHE A 39 -10.87 -10.08 -0.23
CA PHE A 39 -9.82 -9.07 -0.06
C PHE A 39 -8.44 -9.69 0.17
N LEU A 40 -8.35 -10.67 1.07
CA LEU A 40 -7.09 -11.38 1.33
C LEU A 40 -6.63 -12.19 0.11
N ASN A 41 -7.56 -12.80 -0.62
CA ASN A 41 -7.25 -13.55 -1.83
C ASN A 41 -6.69 -12.62 -2.92
N GLU A 42 -7.30 -11.46 -3.11
CA GLU A 42 -6.84 -10.45 -4.07
C GLU A 42 -5.41 -9.98 -3.75
N ILE A 43 -5.12 -9.72 -2.47
CA ILE A 43 -3.75 -9.38 -2.03
C ILE A 43 -2.78 -10.53 -2.32
N ALA A 44 -3.18 -11.77 -2.02
CA ALA A 44 -2.34 -12.93 -2.23
C ALA A 44 -2.02 -13.16 -3.72
N HIS A 45 -2.96 -12.87 -4.62
CA HIS A 45 -2.80 -13.02 -6.06
C HIS A 45 -2.06 -11.86 -6.71
N THR A 46 -2.45 -10.62 -6.42
CA THR A 46 -1.88 -9.44 -7.07
C THR A 46 -0.58 -8.97 -6.45
N LYS A 47 -0.28 -9.40 -5.21
CA LYS A 47 0.81 -8.87 -4.38
C LYS A 47 0.70 -7.36 -4.12
N THR A 48 -0.50 -6.80 -4.25
CA THR A 48 -0.79 -5.38 -4.01
C THR A 48 -1.97 -5.23 -3.06
N ILE A 49 -2.13 -4.06 -2.44
CA ILE A 49 -3.29 -3.76 -1.60
C ILE A 49 -4.37 -3.11 -2.47
N PRO A 50 -5.54 -3.76 -2.68
CA PRO A 50 -6.56 -3.29 -3.64
C PRO A 50 -7.50 -2.27 -3.00
N VAL A 51 -6.95 -1.21 -2.39
CA VAL A 51 -7.72 -0.03 -1.95
C VAL A 51 -7.05 1.24 -2.42
N SER A 52 -7.85 2.27 -2.72
CA SER A 52 -7.31 3.61 -2.90
C SER A 52 -6.95 4.19 -1.54
N LEU A 53 -5.71 4.65 -1.39
CA LEU A 53 -5.22 5.35 -0.19
C LEU A 53 -5.17 6.88 -0.41
N ASP A 54 -5.83 7.35 -1.47
CA ASP A 54 -5.92 8.76 -1.91
C ASP A 54 -6.61 9.69 -0.92
N TYR A 55 -7.34 9.16 0.05
CA TYR A 55 -7.98 9.92 1.11
C TYR A 55 -6.98 10.48 2.14
N HIS A 56 -5.72 10.03 2.12
CA HIS A 56 -4.64 10.64 2.89
C HIS A 56 -3.95 11.73 2.06
N GLN A 57 -4.02 12.98 2.52
CA GLN A 57 -3.09 14.00 2.04
C GLN A 57 -1.66 13.48 2.24
N PRO A 58 -0.76 13.60 1.24
CA PRO A 58 0.62 13.19 1.41
C PRO A 58 1.20 13.84 2.66
N ASN A 59 2.03 13.10 3.39
CA ASN A 59 2.65 13.68 4.58
C ASN A 59 3.54 14.87 4.18
N ALA A 60 3.85 15.75 5.13
CA ALA A 60 4.60 16.99 4.85
C ALA A 60 5.94 16.75 4.14
N ARG A 61 6.59 15.60 4.36
CA ARG A 61 7.83 15.25 3.66
C ARG A 61 7.57 14.94 2.19
N THR A 62 6.55 14.15 1.88
CA THR A 62 6.16 13.85 0.49
C THR A 62 5.70 15.11 -0.24
N LEU A 63 4.93 15.99 0.42
CA LEU A 63 4.53 17.27 -0.17
C LEU A 63 5.73 18.16 -0.52
N ARG A 64 6.74 18.23 0.37
CA ARG A 64 7.98 18.97 0.08
C ARG A 64 8.74 18.35 -1.08
N SER A 65 8.92 17.03 -1.10
CA SER A 65 9.61 16.38 -2.22
C SER A 65 8.91 16.61 -3.56
N ILE A 66 7.57 16.68 -3.59
CA ILE A 66 6.83 17.07 -4.79
C ILE A 66 7.14 18.53 -5.18
N GLN A 67 7.13 19.44 -4.21
CA GLN A 67 7.49 20.85 -4.44
C GLN A 67 8.94 21.03 -4.90
N ASP A 68 9.89 20.29 -4.33
CA ASP A 68 11.30 20.34 -4.69
C ASP A 68 11.46 19.94 -6.18
N ILE A 69 10.78 18.85 -6.60
CA ILE A 69 10.75 18.42 -8.00
C ILE A 69 10.09 19.47 -8.90
N GLU A 70 8.94 20.02 -8.51
CA GLU A 70 8.22 21.05 -9.28
C GLU A 70 9.03 22.35 -9.43
N ASN A 71 9.81 22.71 -8.41
CA ASN A 71 10.71 23.85 -8.40
C ASN A 71 12.02 23.59 -9.15
N GLY A 72 12.26 22.37 -9.63
CA GLY A 72 13.48 21.97 -10.32
C GLY A 72 14.67 21.66 -9.40
N ASP A 73 14.43 21.52 -8.10
CA ASP A 73 15.42 21.15 -7.09
C ASP A 73 15.51 19.62 -6.99
N PHE A 74 16.13 19.01 -8.00
CA PHE A 74 16.39 17.58 -8.03
C PHE A 74 17.74 17.28 -8.71
N GLU A 75 18.42 16.24 -8.24
CA GLU A 75 19.64 15.75 -8.85
C GLU A 75 19.36 14.45 -9.60
N MET A 76 19.70 14.42 -10.89
CA MET A 76 19.66 13.20 -11.68
C MET A 76 20.92 12.38 -11.40
N VAL A 77 20.72 11.19 -10.86
CA VAL A 77 21.78 10.20 -10.67
C VAL A 77 21.70 9.21 -11.81
N ASP A 78 22.69 9.24 -12.69
CA ASP A 78 22.85 8.22 -13.72
C ASP A 78 23.44 6.96 -13.06
N VAL A 79 22.70 5.85 -13.15
CA VAL A 79 23.09 4.55 -12.62
C VAL A 79 23.52 3.71 -13.81
N ARG A 80 24.81 3.39 -13.88
CA ARG A 80 25.33 2.50 -14.91
C ARG A 80 24.83 1.07 -14.71
N ASP A 81 24.69 0.31 -15.79
CA ASP A 81 24.19 -1.07 -15.77
C ASP A 81 25.04 -2.02 -14.87
N ASP A 82 26.28 -1.65 -14.57
CA ASP A 82 27.21 -2.42 -13.74
C ASP A 82 27.28 -1.98 -12.26
N GLU A 83 26.57 -0.92 -11.87
CA GLU A 83 26.61 -0.38 -10.50
C GLU A 83 25.24 -0.39 -9.82
N THR A 84 25.22 -0.51 -8.50
CA THR A 84 23.97 -0.38 -7.74
C THR A 84 23.66 1.09 -7.47
N LEU A 85 22.39 1.42 -7.21
CA LEU A 85 21.98 2.77 -6.83
C LEU A 85 22.81 3.32 -5.65
N THR A 86 23.18 2.45 -4.70
CA THR A 86 24.02 2.82 -3.56
C THR A 86 25.43 3.22 -3.99
N ASP A 87 26.01 2.49 -4.95
CA ASP A 87 27.36 2.77 -5.47
C ASP A 87 27.38 4.08 -6.27
N ALA A 88 26.34 4.32 -7.08
CA ALA A 88 26.17 5.56 -7.83
C ALA A 88 26.07 6.80 -6.91
N LEU A 89 25.35 6.69 -5.78
CA LEU A 89 25.25 7.75 -4.77
C LEU A 89 26.58 7.98 -4.03
N LEU A 90 27.29 6.91 -3.68
CA LEU A 90 28.62 7.02 -3.03
C LEU A 90 29.67 7.70 -3.91
N ARG A 91 29.55 7.56 -5.24
CA ARG A 91 30.40 8.27 -6.21
C ARG A 91 30.17 9.80 -6.17
N GLN A 92 28.93 10.25 -6.03
CA GLN A 92 28.63 11.68 -5.96
C GLN A 92 29.10 12.32 -4.65
N CYS A 93 29.05 11.59 -3.52
CA CYS A 93 29.48 12.12 -2.22
C CYS A 93 31.00 12.22 -2.01
N LYS A 94 31.83 11.71 -2.94
CA LYS A 94 33.30 11.73 -2.85
C LYS A 94 33.99 12.86 -3.64
N GLY A 95 33.22 13.84 -4.12
CA GLY A 95 33.71 15.05 -4.80
C GLY A 95 33.95 16.21 -3.86
#